data_AF-A0A1F9MTH8-F1
#
_entry.id   AF-A0A1F9MTH8-F1
#
_cell.length_a   1.000
_cell.length_b   1.000
_cell.length_c   1.000
_cell.angle_alpha   90.00
_cell.angle_beta   90.00
_cell.angle_gamma   90.00
#
_symmetry.space_group_name_H-M   'P 1'
#
loop_
_entity.id
_entity.type
_entity.pdbx_description
1 polymer ?
#
loop_
_entity_poly.entity_id
_entity_poly.type
_entity_poly.pdbx_seq_one_letter_code
_entity_poly.pdbx_strand_id
1 'polypeptide(L)'
;MSKAKKLTIDVLGTTITVLSQRDEDYISLTDMLKEKDGDFFISDWLRNRNTVEFLGIWKRVHNPTFNYGEFAIIRSQAGLNRYPFTTALESTSS
;
A
#
# COMPACT_ATOMS: atom_id res chain seq x y z
N MET A 1 -6.81 -13.46 27.41
CA MET A 1 -6.55 -13.48 25.95
C MET A 1 -7.59 -12.60 25.28
N SER A 2 -7.25 -11.36 24.88
CA SER A 2 -8.19 -10.50 24.16
C SER A 2 -8.47 -11.11 22.78
N LYS A 3 -9.76 -11.31 22.46
CA LYS A 3 -10.21 -11.89 21.20
C LYS A 3 -10.06 -10.81 20.12
N ALA A 4 -9.50 -11.16 18.95
CA ALA A 4 -9.45 -10.23 17.83
C ALA A 4 -10.87 -9.96 17.33
N LYS A 5 -11.19 -8.68 17.07
CA LYS A 5 -12.50 -8.25 16.58
C LYS A 5 -12.37 -7.94 15.09
N LYS A 6 -13.14 -8.65 14.27
CA LYS A 6 -13.23 -8.39 12.83
C LYS A 6 -14.37 -7.42 12.57
N LEU A 7 -14.08 -6.29 11.96
CA LEU A 7 -15.05 -5.33 11.44
C LEU A 7 -14.95 -5.30 9.92
N THR A 8 -16.04 -4.91 9.26
CA THR A 8 -16.08 -4.66 7.82
C THR A 8 -16.63 -3.27 7.60
N ILE A 9 -15.94 -2.47 6.80
CA ILE A 9 -16.35 -1.13 6.41
C ILE A 9 -16.61 -1.13 4.90
N ASP A 10 -17.61 -0.38 4.46
CA ASP A 10 -17.83 -0.16 3.04
C ASP A 10 -17.19 1.17 2.63
N VAL A 11 -16.31 1.11 1.62
CA VAL A 11 -15.61 2.28 1.09
C VAL A 11 -15.79 2.27 -0.42
N LEU A 12 -16.57 3.23 -0.92
CA LEU A 12 -16.86 3.37 -2.35
C LEU A 12 -17.43 2.09 -2.99
N GLY A 13 -18.25 1.32 -2.25
CA GLY A 13 -18.79 0.03 -2.71
C GLY A 13 -17.83 -1.15 -2.62
N THR A 14 -16.63 -0.94 -2.06
CA THR A 14 -15.66 -1.98 -1.75
C THR A 14 -15.72 -2.30 -0.25
N THR A 15 -16.08 -3.54 0.08
CA THR A 15 -16.06 -4.02 1.46
C THR A 15 -14.62 -4.30 1.90
N ILE A 16 -14.13 -3.55 2.87
CA ILE A 16 -12.80 -3.69 3.44
C ILE A 16 -12.88 -4.29 4.84
N THR A 17 -12.10 -5.35 5.07
CA THR A 17 -11.96 -5.94 6.39
C THR A 17 -10.99 -5.13 7.25
N VAL A 18 -11.40 -4.81 8.48
CA VAL A 18 -10.56 -4.26 9.55
C VAL A 18 -10.48 -5.28 10.68
N LEU A 19 -9.28 -5.57 11.17
CA LEU A 19 -9.03 -6.43 12.31
C LEU A 19 -8.51 -5.57 13.46
N SER A 20 -9.27 -5.48 14.55
CA SER A 20 -8.84 -4.82 15.78
C SER A 20 -8.30 -5.85 16.75
N GLN A 21 -7.04 -5.72 17.14
CA GLN A 21 -6.38 -6.61 18.10
C GLN A 21 -5.42 -5.81 18.98
N ARG A 22 -5.53 -5.97 20.31
CA ARG A 22 -4.60 -5.39 21.29
C ARG A 22 -4.35 -3.88 21.09
N ASP A 23 -5.45 -3.13 20.95
CA ASP A 23 -5.45 -1.67 20.74
C ASP A 23 -4.84 -1.19 19.41
N GLU A 24 -4.63 -2.11 18.47
CA GLU A 24 -4.18 -1.80 17.10
C GLU A 24 -5.23 -2.24 16.08
N ASP A 25 -5.44 -1.39 15.07
CA ASP A 25 -6.31 -1.66 13.93
C ASP A 25 -5.49 -2.02 12.70
N TYR A 26 -5.86 -3.12 12.05
CA TYR A 26 -5.22 -3.62 10.83
C TYR A 26 -6.23 -3.59 9.69
N ILE A 27 -5.86 -3.01 8.56
CA ILE A 27 -6.71 -2.95 7.36
C ILE A 27 -6.27 -3.97 6.30
N SER A 28 -7.22 -4.65 5.67
CA SER A 28 -6.97 -5.63 4.62
C SER A 28 -6.64 -4.96 3.29
N LEU A 29 -5.36 -4.98 2.91
CA LEU A 29 -4.88 -4.39 1.65
C LEU A 29 -5.40 -5.16 0.41
N THR A 30 -5.62 -6.46 0.52
CA THR A 30 -6.18 -7.26 -0.58
C THR A 30 -7.63 -6.89 -0.85
N ASP A 31 -8.41 -6.57 0.18
CA ASP A 31 -9.77 -6.05 -0.01
C ASP A 31 -9.75 -4.65 -0.64
N MET A 32 -8.77 -3.81 -0.31
CA MET A 32 -8.59 -2.51 -0.98
C MET A 32 -8.21 -2.61 -2.46
N LEU A 33 -7.66 -3.75 -2.88
CA LEU A 33 -7.25 -4.00 -4.25
C LEU A 33 -8.32 -4.70 -5.09
N LYS A 34 -9.38 -5.25 -4.48
CA LYS A 34 -10.47 -5.93 -5.19
C LYS A 34 -11.16 -5.08 -6.25
N GLU A 35 -11.18 -3.76 -6.08
CA GLU A 35 -11.79 -2.83 -7.04
C GLU A 35 -10.94 -2.68 -8.32
N LYS A 36 -9.64 -2.98 -8.27
CA LYS A 36 -8.76 -2.88 -9.43
C LYS A 36 -8.70 -4.22 -10.14
N ASP A 37 -9.50 -4.35 -11.20
CA ASP A 37 -9.45 -5.50 -12.11
C ASP A 37 -8.02 -5.75 -12.62
N GLY A 38 -7.56 -6.99 -12.51
CA GLY A 38 -6.27 -7.48 -13.05
C GLY A 38 -5.28 -7.96 -11.98
N ASP A 39 -4.21 -8.64 -12.42
CA ASP A 39 -3.05 -9.05 -11.60
C ASP A 39 -2.25 -7.82 -11.11
N PHE A 40 -2.93 -6.87 -10.48
CA PHE A 40 -2.33 -5.67 -9.95
C PHE A 40 -1.59 -6.05 -8.66
N PHE A 41 -0.27 -6.18 -8.76
CA PHE A 41 0.55 -6.55 -7.62
C PHE A 41 0.53 -5.44 -6.56
N ILE A 42 0.48 -5.83 -5.29
CA ILE A 42 0.63 -4.91 -4.15
C ILE A 42 1.87 -4.02 -4.30
N SER A 43 2.93 -4.52 -4.94
CA SER A 43 4.14 -3.76 -5.26
C SER A 43 3.90 -2.57 -6.19
N ASP A 44 3.06 -2.72 -7.21
CA ASP A 44 2.75 -1.63 -8.14
C ASP A 44 1.81 -0.61 -7.49
N TRP A 45 0.92 -1.08 -6.62
CA TRP A 45 0.09 -0.20 -5.80
C TRP A 45 0.93 0.63 -4.82
N LEU A 46 1.90 0.01 -4.12
CA LEU A 46 2.83 0.69 -3.21
C LEU A 46 3.88 1.57 -3.93
N ARG A 47 4.08 1.39 -5.24
CA ARG A 47 4.88 2.31 -6.06
C ARG A 47 4.11 3.56 -6.44
N ASN A 48 2.78 3.53 -6.43
CA ASN A 48 1.96 4.68 -6.73
C ASN A 48 2.02 5.69 -5.57
N ARG A 49 2.49 6.91 -5.86
CA ARG A 49 2.63 7.98 -4.87
C ARG A 49 1.30 8.33 -4.20
N ASN A 50 0.19 8.29 -4.93
CA ASN A 50 -1.14 8.58 -4.40
C ASN A 50 -1.56 7.54 -3.35
N THR A 51 -1.26 6.27 -3.60
CA THR A 51 -1.52 5.18 -2.67
C THR A 51 -0.71 5.33 -1.39
N VAL A 52 0.60 5.56 -1.52
CA VAL A 52 1.47 5.69 -0.35
C VAL A 52 1.04 6.87 0.48
N GLU A 53 0.72 8.00 -0.15
CA GLU A 53 0.20 9.18 0.53
C GLU A 53 -1.11 8.89 1.30
N PHE A 54 -2.06 8.18 0.68
CA PHE A 54 -3.28 7.74 1.34
C PHE A 54 -2.98 6.88 2.58
N LEU A 55 -2.10 5.88 2.46
CA LEU A 55 -1.69 5.03 3.57
C LEU A 55 -1.02 5.83 4.70
N GLY A 56 -0.26 6.87 4.35
CA GLY A 56 0.35 7.79 5.32
C GLY A 56 -0.68 8.59 6.12
N ILE A 57 -1.72 9.07 5.46
CA ILE A 57 -2.83 9.78 6.11
C ILE A 57 -3.60 8.81 7.01
N TRP A 58 -3.92 7.62 6.51
CA TRP A 58 -4.61 6.60 7.31
C TRP A 58 -3.81 6.22 8.56
N LYS A 59 -2.49 5.97 8.41
CA LYS A 59 -1.60 5.69 9.56
C LYS A 59 -1.53 6.86 10.53
N ARG A 60 -1.57 8.11 10.07
CA ARG A 60 -1.60 9.29 10.97
C ARG A 60 -2.90 9.36 11.76
N VAL A 61 -4.03 9.07 11.13
CA VAL A 61 -5.36 9.15 11.78
C VAL A 61 -5.51 8.05 12.83
N HIS A 62 -5.02 6.84 12.55
CA HIS A 62 -5.17 5.69 13.45
C HIS A 62 -4.01 5.51 14.43
N ASN A 63 -2.80 6.01 14.13
CA ASN A 63 -1.62 5.87 15.00
C ASN A 63 -1.11 7.25 15.45
N PRO A 64 -1.45 7.71 16.67
CA PRO A 64 -1.02 9.02 17.18
C PRO A 64 0.50 9.14 17.39
N THR A 65 1.24 8.03 17.44
CA THR A 65 2.70 7.97 17.58
C THR A 65 3.45 7.83 16.24
N PHE A 66 2.75 8.01 15.12
CA PHE A 66 3.32 7.74 13.80
C PHE A 66 4.53 8.61 13.46
N ASN A 67 5.68 7.97 13.17
CA ASN A 67 6.91 8.65 12.78
C ASN A 67 6.84 9.13 11.31
N TYR A 68 6.37 10.36 11.14
CA TYR A 68 6.27 11.00 9.83
C TYR A 68 7.63 11.21 9.15
N GLY A 69 8.72 11.32 9.92
CA GLY A 69 10.07 11.50 9.39
C GLY A 69 10.53 10.32 8.54
N GLU A 70 10.37 9.10 9.06
CA GLU A 70 10.68 7.87 8.31
C GLU A 70 9.70 7.64 7.16
N PHE A 71 8.42 7.96 7.37
CA PHE A 71 7.41 7.86 6.31
C PHE A 71 7.68 8.82 5.14
N ALA A 72 8.21 10.01 5.40
CA ALA A 72 8.58 10.96 4.34
C ALA A 72 9.68 10.42 3.41
N ILE A 73 10.60 9.60 3.93
CA ILE A 73 11.63 8.91 3.14
C ILE A 73 11.00 7.87 2.22
N ILE A 74 10.08 7.05 2.74
CA ILE A 74 9.34 6.05 1.96
C ILE A 74 8.48 6.73 0.88
N ARG A 75 7.79 7.82 1.22
CA ARG A 75 7.01 8.62 0.28
C ARG A 75 7.87 9.23 -0.83
N SER A 76 9.10 9.64 -0.50
CA SER A 76 10.07 10.17 -1.48
C SER A 76 10.55 9.08 -2.46
N GLN A 77 10.57 7.82 -2.02
CA GLN A 77 10.96 6.68 -2.84
C GLN A 77 9.80 6.10 -3.66
N ALA A 78 8.56 6.28 -3.21
CA ALA A 78 7.35 5.89 -3.94
C ALA A 78 7.17 6.77 -5.19
N GLY A 79 7.15 6.15 -6.37
CA GLY A 79 7.02 6.84 -7.67
C GLY A 79 8.36 7.24 -8.31
N LEU A 80 9.51 6.98 -7.66
CA LEU A 80 10.79 7.05 -8.35
C LEU A 80 10.92 5.84 -9.28
N ASN A 81 10.74 6.10 -10.57
CA ASN A 81 10.98 5.15 -11.65
C ASN A 81 12.49 4.87 -11.77
N ARG A 82 13.03 4.06 -10.86
CA ARG A 82 14.41 3.55 -10.90
C ARG A 82 14.26 2.06 -11.25
N TYR A 83 14.11 1.66 -12.51
CA TYR A 83 15.09 1.72 -13.59
C TYR A 83 14.41 1.33 -14.93
N PRO A 84 14.66 2.03 -16.06
CA PRO A 84 14.73 1.37 -17.35
C PRO A 84 16.19 1.00 -17.63
N PHE A 85 16.54 -0.28 -17.51
CA PHE A 85 17.59 -0.85 -18.34
C PHE A 85 16.99 -2.05 -19.06
N THR A 86 16.18 -1.76 -20.07
CA THR A 86 15.99 -2.71 -21.17
C THR A 86 17.11 -2.46 -22.18
N THR A 87 17.62 -3.57 -22.73
CA THR A 87 18.48 -3.70 -23.92
C THR A 87 19.88 -3.09 -23.87
N ALA A 88 20.85 -3.85 -23.34
CA ALA A 88 22.19 -3.90 -23.93
C ALA A 88 22.22 -5.04 -24.96
N LEU A 89 22.01 -4.67 -26.21
CA LEU A 89 22.63 -5.26 -27.42
C LEU A 89 22.36 -6.75 -27.72
N GLU A 90 21.17 -7.03 -28.24
CA GLU A 90 21.04 -7.95 -29.37
C GLU A 90 21.40 -7.17 -30.65
N SER A 91 22.69 -7.07 -31.00
CA SER A 91 23.13 -6.83 -32.39
C SER A 91 24.64 -7.06 -32.54
N THR A 92 25.06 -8.32 -32.56
CA THR A 92 26.18 -8.73 -33.43
C THR A 92 25.83 -10.08 -34.04
N SER A 93 24.90 -10.08 -34.99
CA SER A 93 24.93 -11.03 -36.09
C SER A 93 25.78 -10.41 -37.20
N SER A 94 27.00 -10.91 -37.35
CA SER A 94 27.69 -11.13 -38.63
C SER A 94 28.97 -11.90 -38.37
#